data_AF-A0A6S7AGG0-F1
#
_entry.id   AF-A0A6S7AGG0-F1
#
_cell.length_a   1.000
_cell.length_b   1.000
_cell.length_c   1.000
_cell.angle_alpha   90.00
_cell.angle_beta   90.00
_cell.angle_gamma   90.00
#
_symmetry.space_group_name_H-M   'P 1'
#
loop_
_entity.id
_entity.type
_entity.pdbx_description
1 polymer ?
#
loop_
_entity_poly.entity_id
_entity_poly.type
_entity_poly.pdbx_seq_one_letter_code
_entity_poly.pdbx_strand_id
1 'polypeptide(L)'
;MMPTIFVLDVEEFSALVAHARQRDELRVSGPTKGYWRIEADTQIQFSRKALGFKPAVWNGALTGGLIGEVVQFDKDTLRIIGGSAA
;
A
#
# COMPACT_ATOMS: atom_id res chain seq x y z
N MET A 1 -13.45 -6.96 6.83
CA MET A 1 -12.00 -7.28 6.96
C MET A 1 -11.20 -5.99 6.77
N MET A 2 -10.10 -5.76 7.49
CA MET A 2 -9.28 -4.56 7.30
C MET A 2 -8.35 -4.72 6.09
N PRO A 3 -8.34 -3.80 5.10
CA PRO A 3 -7.41 -3.89 4.00
C PRO A 3 -5.97 -3.74 4.48
N THR A 4 -5.08 -4.56 3.94
CA THR A 4 -3.65 -4.58 4.27
C THR A 4 -2.82 -4.72 3.00
N ILE A 5 -1.70 -4.00 2.90
CA ILE A 5 -0.67 -4.26 1.90
C ILE A 5 0.66 -4.58 2.57
N PHE A 6 1.44 -5.43 1.92
CA PHE A 6 2.80 -5.75 2.31
C PHE A 6 3.77 -5.15 1.29
N VAL A 7 4.68 -4.33 1.78
CA VAL A 7 5.59 -3.54 0.94
C VAL A 7 7.01 -3.97 1.23
N LEU A 8 7.77 -4.29 0.19
CA LEU A 8 9.17 -4.70 0.33
C LEU A 8 10.00 -3.62 1.03
N ASP A 9 10.85 -4.03 1.96
CA ASP A 9 11.79 -3.15 2.67
C ASP A 9 13.03 -2.89 1.82
N VAL A 10 12.84 -2.10 0.74
CA VAL A 10 13.90 -1.64 -0.16
C VAL A 10 13.73 -0.15 -0.45
N GLU A 11 14.82 0.51 -0.85
CA GLU A 11 14.88 1.96 -1.03
C GLU A 11 13.81 2.47 -2.02
N GLU A 12 13.53 1.72 -3.08
CA GLU A 12 12.56 2.06 -4.11
C GLU A 12 11.15 2.24 -3.57
N PHE A 13 10.78 1.52 -2.50
CA PHE A 13 9.45 1.61 -1.89
C PHE A 13 9.42 2.43 -0.59
N SER A 14 10.57 2.94 -0.14
CA SER A 14 10.67 3.72 1.10
C SER A 14 9.73 4.93 1.13
N ALA A 15 9.54 5.62 0.00
CA ALA A 15 8.65 6.78 -0.08
C ALA A 15 7.17 6.42 0.14
N LEU A 16 6.75 5.20 -0.23
CA LEU A 16 5.39 4.71 0.05
C LEU A 16 5.18 4.52 1.55
N VAL A 17 6.14 3.89 2.23
CA VAL A 17 6.09 3.69 3.69
C VAL A 17 6.15 5.03 4.43
N ALA A 18 7.02 5.95 4.00
CA ALA A 18 7.12 7.29 4.58
C ALA A 18 5.81 8.09 4.41
N HIS A 19 5.24 8.09 3.20
CA HIS A 19 3.96 8.73 2.93
C HIS A 19 2.81 8.08 3.72
N ALA A 20 2.84 6.76 3.94
CA ALA A 20 1.85 6.07 4.75
C ALA A 20 1.92 6.47 6.23
N ARG A 21 3.13 6.66 6.77
CA ARG A 21 3.34 7.10 8.17
C ARG A 21 2.86 8.52 8.45
N GLN A 22 2.71 9.35 7.42
CA GLN A 22 2.21 10.72 7.54
C GLN A 22 0.68 10.81 7.54
N ARG A 23 -0.01 9.67 7.52
CA ARG A 23 -1.47 9.58 7.39
C ARG A 23 -2.08 8.90 8.60
N ASP A 24 -2.90 9.64 9.33
CA ASP A 24 -3.52 9.16 10.57
C ASP A 24 -4.50 8.00 10.34
N GLU A 25 -5.06 7.89 9.13
CA GLU A 25 -5.95 6.80 8.74
C GLU A 25 -5.23 5.49 8.42
N LEU A 26 -3.89 5.50 8.39
CA LEU A 26 -3.07 4.33 8.09
C LEU A 26 -2.23 3.91 9.30
N ARG A 27 -2.15 2.60 9.51
CA ARG A 27 -1.26 2.00 10.51
C ARG A 27 -0.13 1.29 9.80
N VAL A 28 1.11 1.68 10.12
CA VAL A 28 2.33 1.11 9.54
C VAL A 28 3.09 0.33 10.62
N SER A 29 3.42 -0.93 10.35
CA SER A 29 4.20 -1.79 11.24
C SER A 29 5.30 -2.55 10.50
N GLY A 30 6.32 -3.02 11.23
CA GLY A 30 7.48 -3.70 10.67
C GLY A 30 8.77 -2.86 10.68
N PRO A 31 9.77 -3.21 9.84
CA PRO A 31 9.72 -4.27 8.85
C PRO A 31 9.84 -5.64 9.52
N THR A 32 9.10 -6.63 9.03
CA THR A 32 9.15 -8.02 9.51
C THR A 32 9.40 -8.94 8.33
N LYS A 33 10.47 -9.75 8.39
CA LYS A 33 10.89 -10.65 7.28
C LYS A 33 11.03 -9.92 5.92
N GLY A 34 11.51 -8.67 5.94
CA GLY A 34 11.72 -7.86 4.74
C GLY A 34 10.47 -7.16 4.18
N TYR A 35 9.37 -7.12 4.94
CA TYR A 35 8.15 -6.43 4.53
C TYR A 35 7.64 -5.46 5.60
N TRP A 36 7.25 -4.28 5.15
CA TRP A 36 6.40 -3.35 5.88
C TRP A 36 4.94 -3.74 5.72
N ARG A 37 4.16 -3.66 6.80
CA ARG A 37 2.71 -3.87 6.77
C ARG A 37 2.00 -2.53 6.91
N ILE A 38 1.10 -2.23 5.98
CA ILE A 38 0.29 -1.00 5.98
C ILE A 38 -1.18 -1.40 5.98
N GLU A 39 -1.93 -0.89 6.97
CA GLU A 39 -3.32 -1.24 7.23
C GLU A 39 -4.19 0.01 7.32
N ALA A 40 -5.48 -0.13 6.97
CA ALA A 40 -6.50 0.90 7.20
C ALA A 40 -7.77 0.26 7.77
N ASP A 41 -8.65 1.07 8.35
CA ASP A 41 -9.95 0.57 8.85
C ASP A 41 -10.91 0.23 7.71
N THR A 42 -10.95 1.03 6.65
CA THR A 42 -11.95 0.93 5.58
C THR A 42 -11.33 0.75 4.19
N GLN A 43 -10.40 1.64 3.82
CA GLN A 43 -9.75 1.63 2.52
C GLN A 43 -8.31 2.13 2.59
N ILE A 44 -7.46 1.58 1.72
CA ILE A 44 -6.14 2.09 1.42
C ILE A 44 -6.21 2.74 0.04
N GLN A 45 -5.78 3.99 -0.07
CA GLN A 45 -5.69 4.69 -1.34
C GLN A 45 -4.34 5.39 -1.47
N PHE A 46 -3.63 5.18 -2.57
CA PHE A 46 -2.40 5.89 -2.89
C PHE A 46 -2.46 6.49 -4.29
N SER A 47 -1.74 7.59 -4.49
CA SER A 47 -1.51 8.16 -5.81
C SER A 47 -0.04 8.07 -6.17
N ARG A 48 0.26 7.57 -7.37
CA ARG A 48 1.63 7.50 -7.91
C ARG A 48 2.33 8.85 -7.88
N LYS A 49 1.60 9.93 -8.20
CA LYS A 49 2.13 11.29 -8.24
C LYS A 49 2.52 11.79 -6.85
N ALA A 50 1.69 11.53 -5.84
CA ALA A 50 1.99 11.90 -4.45
C ALA A 50 3.21 11.17 -3.90
N LEU A 51 3.43 9.92 -4.35
CA LEU A 51 4.60 9.12 -3.98
C LEU A 51 5.87 9.45 -4.79
N GLY A 52 5.77 10.26 -5.86
CA GLY A 52 6.90 10.53 -6.77
C GLY A 52 7.37 9.28 -7.54
N PHE A 53 6.55 8.24 -7.63
CA PHE A 53 6.95 6.96 -8.22
C PHE A 53 7.04 7.03 -9.75
N LYS A 54 8.15 6.48 -10.27
CA LYS A 54 8.28 6.13 -11.69
C LYS A 54 7.30 4.98 -12.02
N PRO A 55 6.81 4.88 -13.27
CA PRO A 55 5.87 3.82 -13.66
C PRO A 55 6.36 2.40 -13.33
N ALA A 56 7.66 2.13 -13.47
CA ALA A 56 8.24 0.82 -13.17
C ALA A 56 8.11 0.44 -11.67
N VAL A 57 8.36 1.39 -10.77
CA VAL A 57 8.22 1.17 -9.32
C VAL A 57 6.75 1.05 -8.93
N TRP A 58 5.90 1.88 -9.52
CA TRP A 58 4.46 1.88 -9.27
C TRP A 58 3.80 0.53 -9.55
N ASN A 59 4.12 -0.08 -10.69
CA ASN A 59 3.59 -1.41 -11.04
C ASN A 59 4.03 -2.50 -10.07
N GLY A 60 5.11 -2.28 -9.31
CA GLY A 60 5.62 -3.20 -8.29
C GLY A 60 5.01 -3.02 -6.89
N ALA A 61 4.16 -2.01 -6.66
CA ALA A 61 3.71 -1.62 -5.31
C ALA A 61 2.92 -2.70 -4.55
N LEU A 62 2.34 -3.69 -5.26
CA LEU A 62 1.57 -4.79 -4.68
C LEU A 62 2.28 -6.15 -4.70
N THR A 63 3.55 -6.20 -5.10
CA THR A 63 4.28 -7.47 -5.25
C THR A 63 4.53 -8.20 -3.93
N GLY A 64 4.49 -7.50 -2.79
CA GLY A 64 4.57 -8.13 -1.46
C GLY A 64 3.27 -8.82 -1.01
N GLY A 65 2.18 -8.65 -1.76
CA GLY A 65 0.86 -9.21 -1.45
C GLY A 65 -0.07 -8.23 -0.73
N LEU A 66 -1.33 -8.64 -0.59
CA LEU A 66 -2.39 -7.83 0.03
C LEU A 66 -3.47 -8.70 0.68
N ILE A 67 -4.22 -8.09 1.59
CA ILE A 67 -5.47 -8.60 2.17
C ILE A 67 -6.57 -7.59 1.85
N GLY A 68 -7.67 -8.05 1.26
CA GLY A 68 -8.77 -7.20 0.79
C GLY A 68 -8.99 -7.31 -0.72
N GLU A 69 -9.67 -6.33 -1.29
CA GLU A 69 -10.03 -6.29 -2.71
C GLU A 69 -9.45 -5.05 -3.38
N VAL A 70 -8.73 -5.26 -4.49
CA VAL A 70 -8.23 -4.17 -5.33
C VAL A 70 -9.36 -3.68 -6.22
N VAL A 71 -9.94 -2.54 -5.89
CA VAL A 71 -11.04 -1.93 -6.67
C VAL A 71 -10.53 -0.98 -7.76
N GLN A 72 -9.28 -0.52 -7.64
CA GLN A 72 -8.63 0.30 -8.66
C GLN A 72 -7.11 0.11 -8.57
N PHE A 73 -6.49 -0.25 -9.68
CA PHE A 73 -5.04 -0.15 -9.83
C PHE A 73 -4.73 0.22 -11.28
N ASP A 74 -4.60 1.52 -11.51
CA ASP A 74 -4.27 2.09 -12.81
C ASP A 74 -2.92 2.81 -12.77
N LYS A 75 -2.58 3.55 -13.83
CA LYS A 75 -1.30 4.26 -13.95
C LYS A 75 -1.04 5.30 -12.85
N ASP A 76 -2.05 5.81 -12.15
CA ASP A 76 -1.95 6.92 -11.22
C ASP A 76 -2.55 6.62 -9.84
N THR A 77 -3.49 5.68 -9.74
CA THR A 77 -4.27 5.42 -8.51
C THR A 77 -4.27 3.95 -8.14
N LEU A 78 -4.02 3.69 -6.86
CA LEU A 78 -4.21 2.40 -6.20
C LEU A 78 -5.28 2.57 -5.14
N ARG A 79 -6.30 1.72 -5.13
CA ARG A 79 -7.35 1.68 -4.12
C ARG A 79 -7.70 0.25 -3.77
N ILE A 80 -7.70 -0.03 -2.47
CA ILE A 80 -7.98 -1.34 -1.88
C ILE A 80 -9.00 -1.14 -0.79
N ILE A 81 -10.03 -1.99 -0.77
CA ILE A 81 -11.05 -2.00 0.28
C ILE A 81 -10.95 -3.28 1.09
N GLY A 82 -11.48 -3.20 2.31
CA GLY A 82 -11.72 -4.40 3.10
C GLY A 82 -12.69 -5.34 2.39
N GLY A 83 -12.35 -6.63 2.31
CA GLY A 83 -13.28 -7.63 1.79
C GLY A 83 -14.53 -7.73 2.69
N SER A 84 -15.71 -7.77 2.05
CA SER A 84 -16.92 -8.28 2.70
C SER A 84 -16.72 -9.77 2.91
N ALA A 85 -16.97 -10.27 4.11
CA ALA A 85 -17.21 -11.71 4.26
C ALA A 85 -18.43 -12.04 3.38
N ALA A 86 -18.23 -12.88 2.38
CA ALA A 86 -19.32 -13.56 1.69
C ALA A 86 -19.62 -14.86 2.44
#